data_AF-A0A135VMR9-F1
#
_entry.id   AF-A0A135VMR9-F1
#
_cell.length_a   1.000
_cell.length_b   1.000
_cell.length_c   1.000
_cell.angle_alpha   90.00
_cell.angle_beta   90.00
_cell.angle_gamma   90.00
#
_symmetry.space_group_name_H-M   'P 1'
#
loop_
_entity.id
_entity.type
_entity.pdbx_description
1 polymer ?
#
loop_
_entity_poly.entity_id
_entity_poly.type
_entity_poly.pdbx_seq_one_letter_code
_entity_poly.pdbx_strand_id
1 'polypeptide(L)'
;MTTADQDSLGYSWGEVTVFMLIAMALLGALSIAMAYSWHSRVSGLDGLFRVFRDKFGSDRIEISDEQLYTNCISHKWVLQNIVYAEGTGVGEILNSLLKDSTLLATVVLSLLMGPAMIIAVLILYNSFAFLGFSFAVVILAVFVVNPPGNVTMSYRLLKWLRSQEESELKTNDMAFATVSRDSVVMWTRVLVVVAGISFMIAPWAEVIPVLVAQGITGLFGLVYEVLYSPLATAVSPEFAHIVILYVTPLSVVMVFLLLLVAVRRSMTGLRRLIMTE
;
A
#
# COMPACT_ATOMS: atom_id res chain seq x y z
N MET A 1 30.98 21.61 8.28
CA MET A 1 29.95 22.57 8.72
C MET A 1 30.02 22.61 10.24
N THR A 2 30.58 23.68 10.79
CA THR A 2 30.82 23.85 12.23
C THR A 2 29.51 24.15 12.94
N THR A 3 29.37 23.67 14.18
CA THR A 3 28.22 23.88 15.07
C THR A 3 27.80 25.35 15.25
N ALA A 4 28.69 26.29 14.93
CA ALA A 4 28.43 27.73 15.00
C ALA A 4 27.50 28.29 13.90
N ASP A 5 27.26 27.57 12.80
CA ASP A 5 26.38 28.05 11.71
C ASP A 5 24.91 27.63 11.92
N GLN A 6 24.65 26.74 12.90
CA GLN A 6 23.33 26.18 13.19
C GLN A 6 22.42 27.11 14.01
N ASP A 7 22.99 28.08 14.74
CA ASP A 7 22.23 29.00 15.60
C ASP A 7 21.58 30.16 14.82
N SER A 8 21.93 30.36 13.55
CA SER A 8 21.42 31.47 12.73
C SER A 8 19.99 31.30 12.23
N LEU A 9 19.39 30.11 12.38
CA LEU A 9 18.04 29.80 11.90
C LEU A 9 16.96 29.70 13.00
N GLY A 10 17.30 29.95 14.27
CA GLY A 10 16.33 30.16 15.35
C GLY A 10 15.41 28.98 15.73
N TYR A 11 15.46 27.85 15.02
CA TYR A 11 14.73 26.64 15.39
C TYR A 11 15.57 25.81 16.37
N SER A 12 15.21 25.85 17.66
CA SER A 12 15.82 24.95 18.63
C SER A 12 15.42 23.51 18.29
N TRP A 13 16.37 22.57 18.33
CA TRP A 13 16.13 21.14 18.16
C TRP A 13 15.01 20.60 19.07
N GLY A 14 14.70 21.28 20.17
CA GLY A 14 13.57 20.94 21.04
C GLY A 14 12.21 21.05 20.36
N GLU A 15 11.96 22.06 19.53
CA GLU A 15 10.64 22.26 18.90
C GLU A 15 10.31 21.12 17.91
N VAL A 16 11.32 20.69 17.17
CA VAL A 16 11.32 19.56 16.24
C VAL A 16 10.79 18.28 16.87
N THR A 17 11.36 17.94 18.02
CA THR A 17 11.11 16.68 18.71
C THR A 17 9.68 16.60 19.20
N VAL A 18 9.17 17.73 19.71
CA VAL A 18 7.80 17.88 20.18
C VAL A 18 6.81 17.71 19.02
N PHE A 19 7.07 18.30 17.85
CA PHE A 19 6.20 18.13 16.68
C PHE A 19 6.12 16.68 16.20
N MET A 20 7.25 15.98 16.12
CA MET A 20 7.27 14.58 15.66
C MET A 20 6.60 13.63 16.66
N LEU A 21 6.84 13.84 17.95
CA LEU A 21 6.17 13.08 19.01
C LEU A 21 4.66 13.27 18.94
N ILE A 22 4.20 14.53 18.82
CA ILE A 22 2.78 14.85 18.68
C ILE A 22 2.20 14.21 17.41
N ALA A 23 2.90 14.31 16.28
CA ALA A 23 2.42 13.74 15.01
C ALA A 23 2.25 12.21 15.08
N MET A 24 3.21 11.49 15.65
CA MET A 24 3.15 10.03 15.81
C MET A 24 2.07 9.62 16.83
N ALA A 25 1.94 10.36 17.93
CA ALA A 25 0.88 10.13 18.90
C ALA A 25 -0.52 10.36 18.29
N LEU A 26 -0.68 11.43 17.49
CA LEU A 26 -1.92 11.71 16.77
C LEU A 26 -2.22 10.66 15.71
N LEU A 27 -1.22 10.18 14.95
CA LEU A 27 -1.40 9.09 14.00
C LEU A 27 -1.87 7.80 14.70
N GLY A 28 -1.27 7.49 15.86
CA GLY A 28 -1.68 6.36 16.69
C GLY A 28 -3.11 6.50 17.18
N ALA A 29 -3.48 7.66 17.71
CA ALA A 29 -4.83 7.95 18.19
C ALA A 29 -5.87 7.90 17.04
N LEU A 30 -5.53 8.48 15.88
CA LEU A 30 -6.36 8.43 14.68
C LEU A 30 -6.59 6.99 14.21
N SER A 31 -5.55 6.17 14.23
CA SER A 31 -5.63 4.76 13.85
C SER A 31 -6.54 3.96 14.79
N ILE A 32 -6.47 4.21 16.11
CA ILE A 32 -7.41 3.61 17.09
C ILE A 32 -8.84 4.09 16.84
N ALA A 33 -9.06 5.39 16.64
CA ALA A 33 -10.38 5.95 16.40
C ALA A 33 -11.02 5.35 15.12
N MET A 34 -10.23 5.19 14.06
CA MET A 34 -10.66 4.53 12.83
C MET A 34 -10.91 3.03 13.04
N ALA A 35 -10.06 2.34 13.80
CA ALA A 35 -10.26 0.93 14.13
C ALA A 35 -11.58 0.73 14.91
N TYR A 36 -11.85 1.59 15.88
CA TYR A 36 -13.09 1.58 16.66
C TYR A 36 -14.32 1.86 15.77
N SER A 37 -14.22 2.85 14.88
CA SER A 37 -15.29 3.17 13.91
C SER A 37 -15.60 1.97 13.01
N TRP A 38 -14.58 1.30 12.47
CA TRP A 38 -14.76 0.10 11.66
C TRP A 38 -15.30 -1.08 12.46
N HIS A 39 -14.80 -1.29 13.68
CA HIS A 39 -15.31 -2.31 14.57
C HIS A 39 -16.80 -2.12 14.89
N SER A 40 -17.21 -0.91 15.26
CA SER A 40 -18.61 -0.56 15.53
C SER A 40 -19.52 -0.76 14.32
N ARG A 41 -19.03 -0.44 13.11
CA ARG A 41 -19.77 -0.70 11.86
C ARG A 41 -19.95 -2.19 11.58
N VAL A 42 -18.93 -3.00 11.84
CA VAL A 42 -19.00 -4.46 11.64
C VAL A 42 -19.85 -5.14 12.71
N SER A 43 -19.75 -4.75 13.99
CA SER A 43 -20.56 -5.32 15.06
C SER A 43 -22.05 -5.02 14.87
N GLY A 44 -22.37 -3.86 14.30
CA GLY A 44 -23.73 -3.55 13.86
C GLY A 44 -24.31 -4.55 12.84
N LEU A 45 -23.47 -5.31 12.14
CA LEU A 45 -23.86 -6.33 11.15
C LEU A 45 -23.95 -7.75 11.75
N ASP A 46 -23.66 -7.93 13.05
CA ASP A 46 -23.72 -9.27 13.67
C ASP A 46 -25.12 -9.89 13.61
N GLY A 47 -26.18 -9.07 13.55
CA GLY A 47 -27.55 -9.54 13.33
C GLY A 47 -27.73 -10.28 12.00
N LEU A 48 -27.06 -9.86 10.93
CA LEU A 48 -27.09 -10.56 9.63
C LEU A 48 -26.47 -11.96 9.75
N PHE A 49 -25.34 -12.07 10.44
CA PHE A 49 -24.68 -13.36 10.65
C PHE A 49 -25.47 -14.29 11.57
N ARG A 50 -26.26 -13.74 12.49
CA ARG A 50 -27.20 -14.52 13.30
C ARG A 50 -28.32 -15.11 12.43
N VAL A 51 -28.91 -14.32 11.53
CA VAL A 51 -29.91 -14.82 10.56
C VAL A 51 -29.33 -15.94 9.69
N PHE A 52 -28.09 -15.78 9.18
CA PHE A 52 -27.43 -16.84 8.42
C PHE A 52 -27.23 -18.11 9.25
N ARG A 53 -26.80 -17.99 10.50
CA ARG A 53 -26.60 -19.11 11.42
C ARG A 53 -27.91 -19.84 11.72
N ASP A 54 -28.97 -19.09 12.01
CA ASP A 54 -30.28 -19.64 12.36
C ASP A 54 -30.93 -20.34 11.15
N LYS A 55 -30.73 -19.82 9.92
CA LYS A 55 -31.33 -20.36 8.69
C LYS A 55 -30.55 -21.52 8.07
N PHE A 56 -29.21 -21.49 8.13
CA PHE A 56 -28.35 -22.43 7.41
C PHE A 56 -27.52 -23.35 8.32
N GLY A 57 -27.61 -23.18 9.64
CA GLY A 57 -27.07 -24.13 10.63
C GLY A 57 -25.55 -24.26 10.67
N SER A 58 -24.81 -23.37 10.02
CA SER A 58 -23.35 -23.40 9.96
C SER A 58 -22.77 -22.02 10.26
N ASP A 59 -21.67 -22.00 11.03
CA ASP A 59 -20.87 -20.80 11.30
C ASP A 59 -19.84 -20.50 10.21
N ARG A 60 -19.55 -21.49 9.35
CA ARG A 60 -18.58 -21.41 8.25
C ARG A 60 -18.97 -22.40 7.15
N ILE A 61 -19.35 -21.90 6.00
CA ILE A 61 -19.40 -22.73 4.79
C ILE A 61 -17.95 -22.92 4.35
N GLU A 62 -17.50 -24.16 4.22
CA GLU A 62 -16.19 -24.45 3.62
C GLU A 62 -16.18 -23.87 2.20
N ILE A 63 -15.33 -22.87 2.00
CA ILE A 63 -15.06 -22.30 0.69
C ILE A 63 -14.16 -23.31 -0.03
N SER A 64 -14.75 -24.38 -0.55
CA SER A 64 -14.07 -25.32 -1.44
C SER A 64 -13.93 -24.68 -2.82
N ASP A 65 -12.73 -24.76 -3.41
CA ASP A 65 -12.38 -24.22 -4.73
C ASP A 65 -13.26 -24.77 -5.88
N GLU A 66 -14.07 -25.81 -5.63
CA GLU A 66 -14.89 -26.49 -6.65
C GLU A 66 -16.39 -26.11 -6.64
N GLN A 67 -16.87 -25.31 -5.68
CA GLN A 67 -18.29 -24.93 -5.66
C GLN A 67 -18.59 -23.74 -6.60
N LEU A 68 -19.45 -23.98 -7.59
CA LEU A 68 -19.98 -22.98 -8.50
C LEU A 68 -20.84 -21.93 -7.75
N TYR A 69 -20.23 -20.82 -7.33
CA TYR A 69 -20.90 -19.67 -6.71
C TYR A 69 -21.75 -18.82 -7.69
N THR A 70 -22.15 -19.38 -8.83
CA THR A 70 -22.60 -18.63 -10.02
C THR A 70 -24.06 -18.17 -10.00
N ASN A 71 -24.84 -18.40 -8.93
CA ASN A 71 -26.29 -18.14 -8.94
C ASN A 71 -26.88 -17.53 -7.64
N CYS A 72 -26.10 -16.68 -6.97
CA CYS A 72 -26.51 -15.96 -5.77
C CYS A 72 -26.65 -14.44 -6.00
N ILE A 73 -27.43 -13.77 -5.15
CA ILE A 73 -27.72 -12.33 -5.31
C ILE A 73 -26.48 -11.49 -5.03
N SER A 74 -25.61 -11.93 -4.11
CA SER A 74 -24.29 -11.33 -3.86
C SER A 74 -23.37 -11.41 -5.08
N HIS A 75 -23.35 -12.53 -5.82
CA HIS A 75 -22.56 -12.64 -7.05
C HIS A 75 -23.04 -11.67 -8.14
N LYS A 76 -24.36 -11.50 -8.32
CA LYS A 76 -24.91 -10.50 -9.25
C LYS A 76 -24.54 -9.07 -8.83
N TRP A 77 -24.63 -8.77 -7.53
CA TRP A 77 -24.24 -7.47 -7.00
C TRP A 77 -22.75 -7.20 -7.22
N VAL A 78 -21.88 -8.18 -6.95
CA VAL A 78 -20.42 -8.09 -7.15
C VAL A 78 -20.09 -7.84 -8.61
N LEU A 79 -20.71 -8.57 -9.54
CA LEU A 79 -20.53 -8.31 -10.97
C LEU A 79 -20.89 -6.87 -11.31
N GLN A 80 -22.06 -6.39 -10.88
CA GLN A 80 -22.53 -5.03 -11.17
C GLN A 80 -21.68 -3.92 -10.53
N ASN A 81 -21.15 -4.14 -9.32
CA ASN A 81 -20.50 -3.09 -8.51
C ASN A 81 -18.97 -3.21 -8.42
N ILE A 82 -18.37 -4.28 -8.93
CA ILE A 82 -16.90 -4.49 -8.92
C ILE A 82 -16.38 -4.74 -10.33
N VAL A 83 -17.09 -5.54 -11.14
CA VAL A 83 -16.67 -5.85 -12.52
C VAL A 83 -17.16 -4.78 -13.51
N TYR A 84 -18.36 -4.24 -13.30
CA TYR A 84 -18.96 -3.20 -14.15
C TYR A 84 -18.97 -1.80 -13.50
N ALA A 85 -18.54 -1.66 -12.24
CA ALA A 85 -18.36 -0.34 -11.66
C ALA A 85 -17.10 0.32 -12.23
N GLU A 86 -17.34 1.35 -13.03
CA GLU A 86 -16.41 2.40 -13.41
C GLU A 86 -15.47 2.75 -12.25
N GLY A 87 -14.22 2.34 -12.39
CA GLY A 87 -13.20 2.50 -11.36
C GLY A 87 -12.87 3.98 -11.22
N THR A 88 -13.25 4.59 -10.08
CA THR A 88 -12.80 5.91 -9.55
C THR A 88 -12.17 6.82 -10.62
N GLY A 89 -12.88 7.83 -11.13
CA GLY A 89 -12.57 8.59 -12.37
C GLY A 89 -11.12 8.97 -12.73
N VAL A 90 -10.15 8.93 -11.82
CA VAL A 90 -8.71 9.00 -12.16
C VAL A 90 -8.22 7.71 -12.84
N GLY A 91 -8.65 6.55 -12.35
CA GLY A 91 -8.32 5.23 -12.90
C GLY A 91 -8.94 4.98 -14.27
N GLU A 92 -10.11 5.56 -14.54
CA GLU A 92 -10.79 5.47 -15.83
C GLU A 92 -10.15 6.36 -16.91
N ILE A 93 -9.67 7.54 -16.54
CA ILE A 93 -8.83 8.39 -17.40
C ILE A 93 -7.50 7.71 -17.70
N LEU A 94 -6.87 7.08 -16.69
CA LEU A 94 -5.64 6.31 -16.88
C LEU A 94 -5.87 5.06 -17.73
N ASN A 95 -6.98 4.36 -17.53
CA ASN A 95 -7.34 3.19 -18.34
C ASN A 95 -7.69 3.58 -19.77
N SER A 96 -8.41 4.68 -20.00
CA SER A 96 -8.70 5.15 -21.36
C SER A 96 -7.43 5.61 -22.07
N LEU A 97 -6.54 6.34 -21.39
CA LEU A 97 -5.21 6.70 -21.91
C LEU A 97 -4.36 5.47 -22.25
N LEU A 98 -4.33 4.45 -21.37
CA LEU A 98 -3.56 3.22 -21.59
C LEU A 98 -4.15 2.32 -22.69
N LYS A 99 -5.48 2.33 -22.86
CA LYS A 99 -6.20 1.45 -23.79
C LYS A 99 -6.22 2.00 -25.21
N ASP A 100 -6.27 3.32 -25.39
CA ASP A 100 -6.35 3.95 -26.72
C ASP A 100 -5.00 4.40 -27.28
N SER A 101 -3.99 4.64 -26.44
CA SER A 101 -2.64 5.01 -26.92
C SER A 101 -1.55 4.76 -25.88
N THR A 102 -1.15 3.49 -25.75
CA THR A 102 -0.13 3.02 -24.81
C THR A 102 1.18 3.81 -24.88
N LEU A 103 1.59 4.23 -26.09
CA LEU A 103 2.83 4.98 -26.33
C LEU A 103 2.70 6.45 -25.88
N LEU A 104 1.54 7.08 -26.09
CA LEU A 104 1.27 8.44 -25.62
C LEU A 104 1.10 8.45 -24.10
N ALA A 105 0.47 7.41 -23.54
CA ALA A 105 0.36 7.22 -22.10
C ALA A 105 1.73 7.03 -21.43
N THR A 106 2.65 6.21 -21.96
CA THR A 106 4.01 6.10 -21.41
C THR A 106 4.80 7.40 -21.54
N VAL A 107 4.67 8.13 -22.64
CA VAL A 107 5.34 9.42 -22.84
C VAL A 107 4.80 10.47 -21.87
N VAL A 108 3.48 10.60 -21.72
CA VAL A 108 2.87 11.54 -20.77
C VAL A 108 3.20 11.16 -19.32
N LEU A 109 3.15 9.86 -18.99
CA LEU A 109 3.46 9.38 -17.64
C LEU A 109 4.94 9.57 -17.30
N SER A 110 5.86 9.36 -18.25
CA SER A 110 7.30 9.62 -18.06
C SER A 110 7.61 11.12 -18.01
N LEU A 111 6.92 11.95 -18.80
CA LEU A 111 7.04 13.41 -18.77
C LEU A 111 6.48 14.03 -17.48
N LEU A 112 5.50 13.38 -16.82
CA LEU A 112 5.00 13.80 -15.51
C LEU A 112 5.84 13.23 -14.37
N MET A 113 6.19 11.94 -14.42
CA MET A 113 6.97 11.26 -13.37
C MET A 113 8.41 11.75 -13.30
N GLY A 114 9.05 12.08 -14.43
CA GLY A 114 10.44 12.55 -14.45
C GLY A 114 10.63 13.85 -13.65
N PRO A 115 9.92 14.95 -14.00
CA PRO A 115 9.94 16.18 -13.24
C PRO A 115 9.35 16.02 -11.85
N ALA A 116 8.31 15.19 -11.64
CA ALA A 116 7.79 14.94 -10.30
C ALA A 116 8.84 14.26 -9.39
N MET A 117 9.64 13.33 -9.93
CA MET A 117 10.76 12.72 -9.22
C MET A 117 11.89 13.71 -8.97
N ILE A 118 12.22 14.59 -9.93
CA ILE A 118 13.25 15.62 -9.76
C ILE A 118 12.80 16.69 -8.76
N ILE A 119 11.53 17.10 -8.79
CA ILE A 119 10.92 18.02 -7.83
C ILE A 119 10.82 17.34 -6.46
N ALA A 120 10.42 16.08 -6.38
CA ALA A 120 10.41 15.32 -5.13
C ALA A 120 11.83 15.21 -4.57
N VAL A 121 12.83 14.90 -5.40
CA VAL A 121 14.24 14.85 -5.01
C VAL A 121 14.76 16.24 -4.63
N LEU A 122 14.36 17.32 -5.29
CA LEU A 122 14.75 18.71 -4.94
C LEU A 122 14.08 19.19 -3.64
N ILE A 123 12.82 18.85 -3.43
CA ILE A 123 12.09 19.09 -2.17
C ILE A 123 12.73 18.28 -1.05
N LEU A 124 13.10 17.01 -1.30
CA LEU A 124 13.85 16.19 -0.36
C LEU A 124 15.24 16.80 -0.11
N TYR A 125 15.93 17.26 -1.17
CA TYR A 125 17.29 17.84 -1.14
C TYR A 125 17.40 19.09 -0.27
N ASN A 126 16.44 20.02 -0.38
CA ASN A 126 16.45 21.25 0.40
C ASN A 126 15.83 21.13 1.80
N SER A 127 15.33 19.96 2.22
CA SER A 127 14.57 19.83 3.48
C SER A 127 14.85 18.55 4.28
N PHE A 128 16.02 17.96 4.05
CA PHE A 128 16.35 16.52 4.18
C PHE A 128 16.23 15.82 5.54
N ALA A 129 15.69 16.41 6.59
CA ALA A 129 15.38 15.64 7.82
C ALA A 129 13.92 15.79 8.24
N PHE A 130 13.33 16.95 8.00
CA PHE A 130 12.11 17.36 8.67
C PHE A 130 10.85 17.20 7.84
N LEU A 131 10.91 17.59 6.57
CA LEU A 131 9.77 17.51 5.67
C LEU A 131 9.52 16.09 5.17
N GLY A 132 10.58 15.28 4.98
CA GLY A 132 10.45 13.90 4.50
C GLY A 132 9.66 13.00 5.46
N PHE A 133 10.01 13.02 6.76
CA PHE A 133 9.31 12.22 7.76
C PHE A 133 7.88 12.73 8.00
N SER A 134 7.69 14.05 8.11
CA SER A 134 6.37 14.65 8.27
C SER A 134 5.44 14.33 7.09
N PHE A 135 5.96 14.35 5.86
CA PHE A 135 5.22 13.96 4.66
C PHE A 135 4.86 12.47 4.66
N ALA A 136 5.76 11.59 5.10
CA ALA A 136 5.47 10.16 5.25
C ALA A 136 4.36 9.90 6.29
N VAL A 137 4.37 10.60 7.42
CA VAL A 137 3.32 10.53 8.43
C VAL A 137 1.98 11.01 7.87
N VAL A 138 1.97 12.08 7.06
CA VAL A 138 0.76 12.56 6.37
C VAL A 138 0.24 11.52 5.37
N ILE A 139 1.12 10.90 4.57
CA ILE A 139 0.72 9.83 3.65
C ILE A 139 0.09 8.67 4.43
N LEU A 140 0.73 8.21 5.51
CA LEU A 140 0.19 7.17 6.37
C LEU A 140 -1.16 7.55 6.97
N ALA A 141 -1.32 8.80 7.42
CA ALA A 141 -2.59 9.31 7.93
C ALA A 141 -3.69 9.27 6.85
N VAL A 142 -3.37 9.65 5.61
CA VAL A 142 -4.29 9.55 4.48
C VAL A 142 -4.69 8.09 4.22
N PHE A 143 -3.75 7.15 4.26
CA PHE A 143 -4.05 5.71 4.12
C PHE A 143 -4.90 5.16 5.28
N VAL A 144 -4.70 5.65 6.51
CA VAL A 144 -5.52 5.29 7.68
C VAL A 144 -6.95 5.79 7.52
N VAL A 145 -7.12 7.03 7.03
CA VAL A 145 -8.44 7.66 6.82
C VAL A 145 -9.17 7.07 5.61
N ASN A 146 -8.46 6.85 4.51
CA ASN A 146 -8.98 6.29 3.27
C ASN A 146 -8.59 4.81 3.16
N PRO A 147 -9.43 3.89 3.67
CA PRO A 147 -9.13 2.47 3.61
C PRO A 147 -9.06 2.00 2.15
N PRO A 148 -8.34 0.90 1.89
CA PRO A 148 -8.26 0.33 0.56
C PRO A 148 -9.66 0.03 0.00
N GLY A 149 -9.84 0.25 -1.31
CA GLY A 149 -11.16 0.15 -1.97
C GLY A 149 -11.89 -1.16 -1.71
N ASN A 150 -11.15 -2.27 -1.55
CA ASN A 150 -11.70 -3.58 -1.20
C ASN A 150 -12.45 -3.57 0.14
N VAL A 151 -11.92 -2.91 1.18
CA VAL A 151 -12.57 -2.83 2.51
C VAL A 151 -13.87 -2.05 2.42
N THR A 152 -13.87 -0.92 1.69
CA THR A 152 -15.08 -0.12 1.49
C THR A 152 -16.14 -0.89 0.71
N MET A 153 -15.76 -1.61 -0.35
CA MET A 153 -16.69 -2.43 -1.12
C MET A 153 -17.22 -3.63 -0.32
N SER A 154 -16.34 -4.31 0.43
CA SER A 154 -16.72 -5.40 1.34
C SER A 154 -17.77 -4.93 2.35
N TYR A 155 -17.58 -3.74 2.94
CA TYR A 155 -18.58 -3.16 3.85
C TYR A 155 -19.89 -2.79 3.14
N ARG A 156 -19.83 -2.23 1.93
CA ARG A 156 -21.04 -1.92 1.14
C ARG A 156 -21.83 -3.18 0.80
N LEU A 157 -21.16 -4.27 0.42
CA LEU A 157 -21.79 -5.57 0.17
C LEU A 157 -22.50 -6.08 1.43
N LEU A 158 -21.83 -6.05 2.59
CA LEU A 158 -22.45 -6.46 3.86
C LEU A 158 -23.66 -5.60 4.24
N LYS A 159 -23.55 -4.28 4.05
CA LYS A 159 -24.66 -3.35 4.30
C LYS A 159 -25.84 -3.62 3.37
N TRP A 160 -25.56 -3.94 2.10
CA TRP A 160 -26.58 -4.28 1.11
C TRP A 160 -27.24 -5.63 1.40
N LEU A 161 -26.46 -6.66 1.79
CA LEU A 161 -27.00 -7.95 2.21
C LEU A 161 -27.92 -7.82 3.41
N ARG A 162 -27.59 -6.95 4.36
CA ARG A 162 -28.44 -6.66 5.52
C ARG A 162 -29.78 -6.01 5.15
N SER A 163 -29.85 -5.29 4.03
CA SER A 163 -31.10 -4.66 3.59
C SER A 163 -31.98 -5.56 2.73
N GLN A 164 -31.53 -6.76 2.39
CA GLN A 164 -32.34 -7.72 1.63
C GLN A 164 -33.30 -8.47 2.55
N GLU A 165 -34.42 -8.94 1.99
CA GLU A 165 -35.35 -9.79 2.71
C GLU A 165 -34.71 -11.14 3.04
N GLU A 166 -35.00 -11.67 4.22
CA GLU A 166 -34.42 -12.93 4.69
C GLU A 166 -34.76 -14.12 3.77
N SER A 167 -35.88 -14.07 3.06
CA SER A 167 -36.36 -15.08 2.10
C SER A 167 -35.42 -15.21 0.89
N GLU A 168 -34.82 -14.12 0.43
CA GLU A 168 -34.00 -14.06 -0.78
C GLU A 168 -32.56 -14.52 -0.56
N LEU A 169 -32.09 -14.48 0.70
CA LEU A 169 -30.76 -14.91 1.09
C LEU A 169 -30.59 -16.42 0.89
N LYS A 170 -29.53 -16.80 0.17
CA LYS A 170 -29.12 -18.19 -0.06
C LYS A 170 -27.86 -18.54 0.75
N THR A 171 -27.62 -19.84 0.92
CA THR A 171 -26.40 -20.37 1.55
C THR A 171 -25.12 -19.79 0.93
N ASN A 172 -25.06 -19.64 -0.39
CA ASN A 172 -23.90 -19.09 -1.07
C ASN A 172 -23.62 -17.61 -0.73
N ASP A 173 -24.62 -16.81 -0.35
CA ASP A 173 -24.43 -15.40 0.05
C ASP A 173 -23.68 -15.29 1.39
N MET A 174 -23.75 -16.33 2.24
CA MET A 174 -23.00 -16.38 3.49
C MET A 174 -21.48 -16.50 3.24
N ALA A 175 -21.04 -17.15 2.16
CA ALA A 175 -19.61 -17.20 1.80
C ALA A 175 -19.08 -15.79 1.48
N PHE A 176 -19.82 -15.04 0.64
CA PHE A 176 -19.49 -13.64 0.31
C PHE A 176 -19.53 -12.73 1.55
N ALA A 177 -20.53 -12.91 2.43
CA ALA A 177 -20.61 -12.18 3.68
C ALA A 177 -19.40 -12.46 4.58
N THR A 178 -19.00 -13.73 4.72
CA THR A 178 -17.87 -14.14 5.57
C THR A 178 -16.55 -13.54 5.07
N VAL A 179 -16.26 -13.68 3.77
CA VAL A 179 -15.05 -13.09 3.16
C VAL A 179 -15.04 -11.57 3.31
N SER A 180 -16.18 -10.92 3.12
CA SER A 180 -16.31 -9.46 3.26
C SER A 180 -16.10 -9.01 4.70
N ARG A 181 -16.61 -9.76 5.69
CA ARG A 181 -16.40 -9.47 7.10
C ARG A 181 -14.94 -9.63 7.47
N ASP A 182 -14.31 -10.70 7.04
CA ASP A 182 -12.90 -10.99 7.32
C ASP A 182 -11.98 -9.90 6.74
N SER A 183 -12.30 -9.38 5.54
CA SER A 183 -11.58 -8.24 4.93
C SER A 183 -11.64 -6.99 5.82
N VAL A 184 -12.82 -6.62 6.33
CA VAL A 184 -12.98 -5.43 7.20
C VAL A 184 -12.35 -5.66 8.58
N VAL A 185 -12.45 -6.86 9.14
CA VAL A 185 -11.81 -7.23 10.42
C VAL A 185 -10.30 -7.24 10.28
N MET A 186 -9.75 -7.76 9.17
CA MET A 186 -8.32 -7.71 8.88
C MET A 186 -7.83 -6.27 8.80
N TRP A 187 -8.55 -5.39 8.12
CA TRP A 187 -8.21 -3.96 8.10
C TRP A 187 -8.23 -3.32 9.50
N THR A 188 -9.22 -3.68 10.32
CA THR A 188 -9.29 -3.22 11.72
C THR A 188 -8.05 -3.66 12.49
N ARG A 189 -7.57 -4.91 12.29
CA ARG A 189 -6.32 -5.39 12.90
C ARG A 189 -5.10 -4.61 12.39
N VAL A 190 -5.02 -4.33 11.10
CA VAL A 190 -3.95 -3.49 10.52
C VAL A 190 -3.92 -2.11 11.19
N LEU A 191 -5.06 -1.46 11.38
CA LEU A 191 -5.15 -0.17 12.07
C LEU A 191 -4.67 -0.24 13.53
N VAL A 192 -5.00 -1.32 14.24
CA VAL A 192 -4.50 -1.55 15.61
C VAL A 192 -2.99 -1.75 15.63
N VAL A 193 -2.43 -2.50 14.67
CA VAL A 193 -0.99 -2.69 14.54
C VAL A 193 -0.29 -1.37 14.23
N VAL A 194 -0.81 -0.58 13.28
CA VAL A 194 -0.30 0.75 12.96
C VAL A 194 -0.34 1.66 14.19
N ALA A 195 -1.42 1.62 14.97
CA ALA A 195 -1.51 2.37 16.22
C ALA A 195 -0.45 1.94 17.23
N GLY A 196 -0.31 0.63 17.46
CA GLY A 196 0.69 0.08 18.38
C GLY A 196 2.11 0.47 17.99
N ILE A 197 2.46 0.31 16.71
CA ILE A 197 3.76 0.73 16.17
C ILE A 197 3.94 2.23 16.34
N SER A 198 2.93 3.05 16.02
CA SER A 198 3.03 4.51 16.13
C SER A 198 3.28 4.96 17.57
N PHE A 199 2.60 4.38 18.56
CA PHE A 199 2.81 4.69 19.98
C PHE A 199 4.13 4.15 20.51
N MET A 200 4.55 2.96 20.09
CA MET A 200 5.86 2.41 20.46
C MET A 200 6.97 3.29 19.92
N ILE A 201 6.83 3.79 18.70
CA ILE A 201 7.87 4.57 18.03
C ILE A 201 7.86 6.04 18.48
N ALA A 202 6.73 6.58 18.95
CA ALA A 202 6.59 7.99 19.33
C ALA A 202 7.70 8.54 20.28
N PRO A 203 8.15 7.82 21.33
CA PRO A 203 9.23 8.28 22.21
C PRO A 203 10.59 8.40 21.50
N TRP A 204 10.79 7.66 20.41
CA TRP A 204 12.02 7.67 19.61
C TRP A 204 11.83 8.35 18.25
N ALA A 205 10.71 9.07 18.05
CA ALA A 205 10.37 9.68 16.77
C ALA A 205 11.46 10.66 16.28
N GLU A 206 12.16 11.31 17.20
CA GLU A 206 13.28 12.21 16.92
C GLU A 206 14.50 11.51 16.30
N VAL A 207 14.73 10.24 16.64
CA VAL A 207 15.92 9.49 16.22
C VAL A 207 15.74 8.88 14.83
N ILE A 208 14.50 8.67 14.41
CA ILE A 208 14.18 7.96 13.16
C ILE A 208 14.66 8.71 11.91
N PRO A 209 14.40 10.02 11.74
CA PRO A 209 14.91 10.74 10.57
C PRO A 209 16.44 10.66 10.48
N VAL A 210 17.12 10.73 11.63
CA VAL A 210 18.58 10.63 11.71
C VAL A 210 19.04 9.23 11.32
N LEU A 211 18.42 8.17 11.84
CA LEU A 211 18.75 6.78 11.48
C LEU A 211 18.45 6.47 10.02
N VAL A 212 17.35 6.98 9.48
CA VAL A 212 16.99 6.82 8.06
C VAL A 212 18.01 7.56 7.20
N ALA A 213 18.35 8.81 7.54
CA ALA A 213 19.38 9.57 6.84
C ALA A 213 20.73 8.85 6.89
N GLN A 214 21.17 8.38 8.06
CA GLN A 214 22.41 7.61 8.21
C GLN A 214 22.39 6.30 7.43
N GLY A 215 21.25 5.58 7.42
CA GLY A 215 21.08 4.37 6.63
C GLY A 215 21.17 4.63 5.13
N ILE A 216 20.51 5.69 4.66
CA ILE A 216 20.55 6.14 3.26
C ILE A 216 21.97 6.57 2.89
N THR A 217 22.60 7.44 3.68
CA THR A 217 23.97 7.90 3.47
C THR A 217 24.96 6.75 3.51
N GLY A 218 24.80 5.80 4.44
CA GLY A 218 25.63 4.60 4.51
C GLY A 218 25.47 3.71 3.28
N LEU A 219 24.24 3.56 2.76
CA LEU A 219 23.98 2.81 1.53
C LEU A 219 24.58 3.49 0.30
N PHE A 220 24.41 4.81 0.16
CA PHE A 220 25.06 5.59 -0.90
C PHE A 220 26.59 5.57 -0.76
N GLY A 221 27.11 5.62 0.47
CA GLY A 221 28.53 5.49 0.77
C GLY A 221 29.05 4.12 0.35
N LEU A 222 28.31 3.04 0.60
CA LEU A 222 28.67 1.70 0.15
C LEU A 222 28.68 1.61 -1.38
N VAL A 223 27.66 2.14 -2.06
CA VAL A 223 27.65 2.21 -3.53
C VAL A 223 28.82 3.05 -4.03
N TYR A 224 29.14 4.15 -3.36
CA TYR A 224 30.26 5.01 -3.72
C TYR A 224 31.60 4.27 -3.59
N GLU A 225 31.87 3.65 -2.44
CA GLU A 225 33.15 3.00 -2.14
C GLU A 225 33.33 1.68 -2.90
N VAL A 226 32.27 0.87 -3.03
CA VAL A 226 32.36 -0.47 -3.62
C VAL A 226 32.24 -0.42 -5.14
N LEU A 227 31.45 0.51 -5.68
CA LEU A 227 31.16 0.57 -7.12
C LEU A 227 31.77 1.82 -7.75
N TYR A 228 31.42 3.02 -7.30
CA TYR A 228 31.80 4.26 -8.00
C TYR A 228 33.31 4.52 -7.97
N SER A 229 33.91 4.58 -6.78
CA SER A 229 35.32 4.91 -6.55
C SER A 229 36.28 3.99 -7.33
N PRO A 230 36.15 2.65 -7.29
CA PRO A 230 37.03 1.77 -8.06
C PRO A 230 36.85 1.91 -9.57
N LEU A 231 35.62 2.11 -10.07
CA LEU A 231 35.36 2.34 -11.49
C LEU A 231 35.91 3.69 -11.97
N ALA A 232 35.76 4.73 -11.15
CA ALA A 232 36.21 6.08 -11.46
C ALA A 232 37.75 6.17 -11.48
N THR A 233 38.42 5.43 -10.60
CA THR A 233 39.89 5.38 -10.52
C THR A 233 40.51 4.45 -11.56
N ALA A 234 39.86 3.33 -11.90
CA ALA A 234 40.38 2.37 -12.87
C ALA A 234 40.21 2.78 -14.34
N VAL A 235 39.14 3.53 -14.66
CA VAL A 235 38.79 3.88 -16.05
C VAL A 235 38.71 5.39 -16.23
N SER A 236 37.61 6.00 -15.77
CA SER A 236 37.44 7.45 -15.72
C SER A 236 36.20 7.81 -14.89
N PRO A 237 36.12 9.02 -14.31
CA PRO A 237 34.94 9.48 -13.59
C PRO A 237 33.68 9.52 -14.46
N GLU A 238 33.79 9.92 -15.73
CA GLU A 238 32.65 10.04 -16.65
C GLU A 238 32.05 8.65 -16.95
N PHE A 239 32.90 7.65 -17.15
CA PHE A 239 32.46 6.27 -17.35
C PHE A 239 31.75 5.72 -16.10
N ALA A 240 32.29 5.98 -14.91
CA ALA A 240 31.66 5.56 -13.65
C ALA A 240 30.25 6.16 -13.47
N HIS A 241 30.05 7.44 -13.83
CA HIS A 241 28.73 8.06 -13.81
C HIS A 241 27.76 7.37 -14.78
N ILE A 242 28.21 7.06 -16.00
CA ILE A 242 27.36 6.37 -16.99
C ILE A 242 26.95 4.99 -16.49
N VAL A 243 27.89 4.24 -15.90
CA VAL A 243 27.64 2.91 -15.36
C VAL A 243 26.65 2.95 -14.19
N ILE A 244 26.78 3.91 -13.27
CA ILE A 244 25.89 4.00 -12.11
C ILE A 244 24.51 4.55 -12.47
N LEU A 245 24.42 5.59 -13.30
CA LEU A 245 23.14 6.23 -13.61
C LEU A 245 22.31 5.48 -14.64
N TYR A 246 22.95 4.80 -15.60
CA TYR A 246 22.24 4.17 -16.70
C TYR A 246 22.37 2.65 -16.69
N VAL A 247 23.59 2.11 -16.60
CA VAL A 247 23.80 0.66 -16.74
C VAL A 247 23.30 -0.11 -15.52
N THR A 248 23.52 0.41 -14.31
CA THR A 248 23.13 -0.25 -13.05
C THR A 248 21.60 -0.39 -12.95
N PRO A 249 20.78 0.67 -13.11
CA PRO A 249 19.32 0.53 -13.07
C PRO A 249 18.79 -0.39 -14.18
N LEU A 250 19.31 -0.28 -15.41
CA LEU A 250 18.93 -1.14 -16.52
C LEU A 250 19.23 -2.62 -16.22
N SER A 251 20.38 -2.91 -15.62
CA SER A 251 20.76 -4.27 -15.24
C SER A 251 19.84 -4.84 -14.15
N VAL A 252 19.45 -4.04 -13.16
CA VAL A 252 18.50 -4.46 -12.11
C VAL A 252 17.13 -4.77 -12.72
N VAL A 253 16.62 -3.89 -13.59
CA VAL A 253 15.34 -4.12 -14.29
C VAL A 253 15.40 -5.39 -15.14
N MET A 254 16.49 -5.59 -15.89
CA MET A 254 16.68 -6.77 -16.74
C MET A 254 16.72 -8.06 -15.92
N VAL A 255 17.49 -8.09 -14.81
CA VAL A 255 17.56 -9.25 -13.91
C VAL A 255 16.19 -9.54 -13.30
N PHE A 256 15.48 -8.50 -12.85
CA PHE A 256 14.12 -8.64 -12.32
C PHE A 256 13.15 -9.23 -13.35
N LEU A 257 13.18 -8.74 -14.59
CA LEU A 257 12.36 -9.29 -15.68
C LEU A 257 12.72 -10.74 -16.00
N LEU A 258 14.01 -11.09 -16.03
CA LEU A 258 14.47 -12.47 -16.25
C LEU A 258 14.00 -13.40 -15.13
N LEU A 259 14.08 -12.96 -13.87
CA LEU A 259 13.55 -13.70 -12.72
C LEU A 259 12.04 -13.89 -12.82
N LEU A 260 11.28 -12.85 -13.18
CA LEU A 260 9.84 -12.96 -13.39
C LEU A 260 9.50 -13.96 -14.51
N VAL A 261 10.24 -13.95 -15.61
CA VAL A 261 10.05 -14.91 -16.71
C VAL A 261 10.39 -16.34 -16.25
N ALA A 262 11.48 -16.52 -15.51
CA ALA A 262 11.89 -17.82 -14.97
C ALA A 262 10.84 -18.38 -14.00
N VAL A 263 10.34 -17.55 -13.08
CA VAL A 263 9.27 -17.92 -12.14
C VAL A 263 7.98 -18.27 -12.89
N ARG A 264 7.58 -17.47 -13.89
CA ARG A 264 6.41 -17.79 -14.72
C ARG A 264 6.56 -19.10 -15.51
N ARG A 265 7.74 -19.38 -16.06
CA ARG A 265 8.05 -20.65 -16.75
C ARG A 265 8.03 -21.84 -15.79
N SER A 266 8.57 -21.68 -14.59
CA SER A 266 8.51 -22.70 -13.54
C SER A 266 7.07 -23.00 -13.13
N MET A 267 6.24 -21.98 -12.95
CA MET A 267 4.82 -22.17 -12.61
C MET A 267 4.01 -22.82 -13.74
N THR A 268 4.30 -22.49 -15.01
CA THR A 268 3.63 -23.13 -16.15
C THR A 268 4.09 -24.57 -16.40
N GLY A 269 5.35 -24.89 -16.13
CA GLY A 269 5.87 -26.26 -16.15
C GLY A 269 5.22 -27.13 -15.06
N LEU A 270 5.12 -26.61 -13.84
CA LEU A 270 4.47 -27.29 -12.72
C LEU A 270 2.98 -27.53 -13.00
N ARG A 271 2.29 -26.57 -13.62
CA ARG A 271 0.87 -26.72 -14.00
C ARG A 271 0.61 -27.80 -15.05
N ARG A 272 1.58 -28.07 -15.93
CA ARG A 272 1.45 -29.17 -16.93
C ARG A 272 1.62 -30.54 -16.30
N LEU A 273 2.51 -30.68 -15.31
CA LEU A 273 2.70 -31.94 -14.60
C LEU A 273 1.48 -32.33 -13.77
N ILE A 274 0.80 -31.35 -13.17
CA ILE A 274 -0.41 -31.57 -12.36
C ILE A 274 -1.66 -31.92 -13.21
N MET A 275 -1.69 -31.58 -14.51
CA MET A 275 -2.82 -31.92 -15.40
C MET A 275 -2.63 -33.25 -16.15
N THR A 276 -1.50 -33.92 -15.98
CA THR A 276 -1.19 -35.20 -16.63
C THR A 276 -1.31 -36.42 -15.70
N GLU A 277 -1.67 -36.20 -14.43
CA GLU A 277 -2.12 -37.24 -13.49
C GLU A 277 -3.63 -37.12 -13.27
#